data_AF-A0A9D8GJ71-F1
#
_entry.id   AF-A0A9D8GJ71-F1
#
_cell.length_a   1.000
_cell.length_b   1.000
_cell.length_c   1.000
_cell.angle_alpha   90.00
_cell.angle_beta   90.00
_cell.angle_gamma   90.00
#
_symmetry.space_group_name_H-M   'P 1'
#
loop_
_entity.id
_entity.type
_entity.pdbx_description
1 polymer ?
#
loop_
_entity_poly.entity_id
_entity_poly.type
_entity_poly.pdbx_seq_one_letter_code
_entity_poly.pdbx_strand_id
1 'polypeptide(L)'
;MSVTDEGRASVALSVEGDPTGAALRDLYPDDFVARIARSYDITDVKLIAELKRFLSFASKRYLQARKSKPSDDPKAARRDLDALAALLTGAVERLSTLSPMAEQRLWQADAIASMDATSRQDGRTRFGQTVRRLERGPNRWTELWLGREELTEALMVLKNYAERAAGRPFAPGKGRPRADNALQNWVENARLYWTNVLGRPFTFDWQGSEPVSPAARFCHELLARLDSGVPPAALATALRRAQRRTGKKCE
;
A
#
# COMPACT_ATOMS: atom_id res chain seq x y z
N MET A 1 16.56 -14.56 -37.77
CA MET A 1 15.27 -14.99 -37.21
C MET A 1 15.06 -14.18 -35.94
N SER A 2 14.20 -13.16 -36.03
CA SER A 2 13.96 -12.21 -34.94
C SER A 2 12.91 -12.81 -34.00
N VAL A 3 13.28 -13.08 -32.76
CA VAL A 3 12.35 -13.52 -31.71
C VAL A 3 11.87 -12.25 -31.00
N THR A 4 10.57 -12.00 -31.11
CA THR A 4 9.84 -10.91 -30.47
C THR A 4 9.80 -11.09 -28.96
N ASP A 5 10.17 -10.04 -28.25
CA ASP A 5 10.12 -9.87 -26.80
C ASP A 5 8.67 -9.65 -26.35
N GLU A 6 8.00 -10.72 -25.90
CA GLU A 6 6.70 -10.66 -25.23
C GLU A 6 6.80 -11.32 -23.85
N GLY A 7 6.33 -10.62 -22.82
CA GLY A 7 5.76 -11.30 -21.66
C GLY A 7 6.35 -11.02 -20.27
N ARG A 8 6.61 -9.77 -19.88
CA ARG A 8 6.50 -9.42 -18.46
C ARG A 8 5.03 -9.29 -18.08
N ALA A 9 4.43 -10.41 -17.69
CA ALA A 9 3.12 -10.43 -17.02
C ALA A 9 3.25 -9.70 -15.67
N SER A 10 2.95 -8.40 -15.69
CA SER A 10 2.49 -7.68 -14.51
C SER A 10 1.34 -8.48 -13.92
N VAL A 11 1.41 -8.84 -12.64
CA VAL A 11 0.25 -9.32 -11.89
C VAL A 11 -0.70 -8.13 -11.76
N ALA A 12 -1.44 -7.87 -12.84
CA ALA A 12 -2.61 -7.04 -12.81
C ALA A 12 -3.60 -7.76 -11.92
N LEU A 13 -3.81 -7.24 -10.71
CA LEU A 13 -5.06 -7.41 -10.01
C LEU A 13 -6.14 -6.76 -10.87
N SER A 14 -6.58 -7.48 -11.91
CA SER A 14 -7.76 -7.17 -12.68
C SER A 14 -8.95 -7.37 -11.76
N VAL A 15 -9.27 -6.32 -11.01
CA VAL A 15 -10.59 -6.15 -10.42
C VAL A 15 -11.50 -5.82 -11.59
N GLU A 16 -11.94 -6.84 -12.31
CA GLU A 16 -12.92 -6.71 -13.39
C GLU A 16 -14.19 -6.08 -12.81
N GLY A 17 -14.59 -4.95 -13.38
CA GLY A 17 -15.89 -4.33 -13.12
C GLY A 17 -15.97 -3.34 -11.96
N ASP A 18 -14.88 -2.67 -11.55
CA ASP A 18 -15.01 -1.50 -10.66
C ASP A 18 -15.39 -0.25 -11.48
N PRO A 19 -16.67 0.20 -11.51
CA PRO A 19 -17.08 1.39 -12.25
C PRO A 19 -16.34 2.66 -11.80
N THR A 20 -15.69 2.61 -10.62
CA THR A 20 -14.84 3.68 -10.11
C THR A 20 -13.56 3.85 -10.93
N GLY A 21 -13.05 2.79 -11.56
CA GLY A 21 -11.78 2.84 -12.31
C GLY A 21 -11.85 3.69 -13.58
N ALA A 22 -12.92 3.58 -14.36
CA ALA A 22 -13.13 4.39 -15.56
C ALA A 22 -13.36 5.87 -15.18
N ALA A 23 -14.26 6.12 -14.22
CA ALA A 23 -14.54 7.47 -13.72
C ALA A 23 -13.31 8.17 -13.13
N LEU A 24 -12.36 7.43 -12.55
CA LEU A 24 -11.10 7.98 -12.04
C LEU A 24 -10.10 8.32 -13.15
N ARG A 25 -10.09 7.58 -14.26
CA ARG A 25 -9.27 7.94 -15.44
C ARG A 25 -9.73 9.27 -16.02
N ASP A 26 -11.05 9.47 -16.09
CA ASP A 26 -11.64 10.72 -16.58
C ASP A 26 -11.42 11.90 -15.62
N LEU A 27 -11.22 11.61 -14.32
CA LEU A 27 -10.90 12.63 -13.33
C LEU A 27 -9.50 13.23 -13.56
N TYR A 28 -8.54 12.41 -13.99
CA TYR A 28 -7.15 12.79 -14.23
C TYR A 28 -6.68 12.38 -15.63
N PRO A 29 -7.11 13.11 -16.66
CA PRO A 29 -6.66 12.88 -18.02
C PRO A 29 -5.15 13.16 -18.17
N ASP A 30 -4.52 12.61 -19.22
CA ASP A 30 -3.07 12.65 -19.39
C ASP A 30 -2.51 14.08 -19.53
N ASP A 31 -3.29 14.98 -20.13
CA ASP A 31 -2.97 16.40 -20.25
C ASP A 31 -2.94 17.11 -18.88
N PHE A 32 -3.90 16.78 -17.99
CA PHE A 32 -3.90 17.26 -16.61
C PHE A 32 -2.67 16.75 -15.86
N VAL A 33 -2.36 15.46 -15.95
CA VAL A 33 -1.18 14.87 -15.29
C VAL A 33 0.10 15.51 -15.82
N ALA A 34 0.24 15.69 -17.13
CA ALA A 34 1.39 16.35 -17.75
C ALA A 34 1.51 17.83 -17.31
N ARG A 35 0.39 18.54 -17.18
CA ARG A 35 0.37 19.92 -16.67
C ARG A 35 0.85 19.99 -15.22
N ILE A 36 0.34 19.12 -14.34
CA ILE A 36 0.81 19.04 -12.95
C ILE A 36 2.30 18.68 -12.91
N ALA A 37 2.73 17.68 -13.67
CA ALA A 37 4.13 17.29 -13.73
C ALA A 37 5.04 18.47 -14.11
N ARG A 38 4.66 19.27 -15.13
CA ARG A 38 5.38 20.49 -15.49
C ARG A 38 5.38 21.55 -14.38
N SER A 39 4.22 21.83 -13.78
CA SER A 39 4.09 22.83 -12.70
C SER A 39 4.98 22.53 -11.48
N TYR A 40 5.30 21.26 -11.26
CA TYR A 40 6.12 20.80 -10.15
C TYR A 40 7.46 20.22 -10.61
N ASP A 41 7.93 20.52 -11.81
CA ASP A 41 9.22 20.07 -12.32
C ASP A 41 9.46 18.55 -12.14
N ILE A 42 8.48 17.75 -12.56
CA ILE A 42 8.54 16.29 -12.60
C ILE A 42 8.78 15.91 -14.06
N THR A 43 10.05 15.79 -14.44
CA THR A 43 10.46 15.54 -15.83
C THR A 43 10.69 14.06 -16.15
N ASP A 44 10.98 13.24 -15.14
CA ASP A 44 11.17 11.80 -15.30
C ASP A 44 9.85 11.10 -15.66
N VAL A 45 9.82 10.45 -16.82
CA VAL A 45 8.66 9.69 -17.34
C VAL A 45 8.15 8.65 -16.35
N LYS A 46 9.05 8.00 -15.59
CA LYS A 46 8.67 7.03 -14.55
C LYS A 46 7.96 7.73 -13.40
N LEU A 47 8.44 8.90 -12.97
CA LEU A 47 7.78 9.68 -11.91
C LEU A 47 6.42 10.23 -12.37
N ILE A 48 6.27 10.58 -13.65
CA ILE A 48 4.96 10.97 -14.21
C ILE A 48 3.98 9.79 -14.19
N ALA A 49 4.44 8.58 -14.52
CA ALA A 49 3.63 7.38 -14.41
C ALA A 49 3.25 7.08 -12.94
N GLU A 50 4.18 7.26 -12.00
CA GLU A 50 3.91 7.14 -10.56
C GLU A 50 2.93 8.22 -10.06
N LEU A 51 3.00 9.45 -10.57
CA LEU A 51 2.02 10.50 -10.27
C LEU A 51 0.60 10.04 -10.63
N LYS A 52 0.42 9.48 -11.84
CA LYS A 52 -0.88 8.99 -12.30
C LYS A 52 -1.39 7.83 -11.44
N ARG A 53 -0.51 6.91 -11.05
CA ARG A 53 -0.83 5.79 -10.13
C ARG A 53 -1.24 6.31 -8.75
N PHE A 54 -0.47 7.25 -8.20
CA PHE A 54 -0.77 7.90 -6.93
C PHE A 54 -2.15 8.56 -6.97
N LEU A 55 -2.43 9.38 -7.99
CA LEU A 55 -3.71 10.09 -8.13
C LEU A 55 -4.88 9.11 -8.16
N SER A 56 -4.76 8.05 -8.96
CA SER A 56 -5.79 7.00 -9.04
C SER A 56 -6.02 6.31 -7.70
N PHE A 57 -4.94 5.89 -7.03
CA PHE A 57 -5.01 5.18 -5.75
C PHE A 57 -5.54 6.06 -4.61
N ALA A 58 -4.97 7.25 -4.43
CA ALA A 58 -5.33 8.16 -3.34
C ALA A 58 -6.78 8.64 -3.48
N SER A 59 -7.22 8.96 -4.70
CA SER A 59 -8.58 9.42 -4.97
C SER A 59 -9.61 8.32 -4.79
N LYS A 60 -9.32 7.08 -5.22
CA LYS A 60 -10.17 5.92 -4.93
C LYS A 60 -10.39 5.76 -3.42
N ARG A 61 -9.30 5.78 -2.64
CA ARG A 61 -9.38 5.64 -1.17
C ARG A 61 -10.12 6.79 -0.52
N TYR A 62 -9.93 8.01 -0.99
CA TYR A 62 -10.65 9.19 -0.51
C TYR A 62 -12.16 9.05 -0.73
N LEU A 63 -12.58 8.74 -1.97
CA LEU A 63 -13.99 8.60 -2.32
C LEU A 63 -14.65 7.44 -1.58
N GLN A 64 -13.95 6.31 -1.44
CA GLN A 64 -14.42 5.17 -0.65
C GLN A 64 -14.60 5.55 0.82
N ALA A 65 -13.61 6.20 1.43
CA ALA A 65 -13.67 6.64 2.83
C ALA A 65 -14.77 7.69 3.08
N ARG A 66 -15.06 8.53 2.07
CA ARG A 66 -16.14 9.52 2.13
C ARG A 66 -17.53 8.85 2.07
N LYS A 67 -17.67 7.79 1.28
CA LYS A 67 -18.93 7.03 1.11
C LYS A 67 -19.15 5.96 2.19
N SER A 68 -18.08 5.45 2.80
CA SER A 68 -18.18 4.38 3.78
C SER A 68 -18.99 4.82 5.00
N LYS A 69 -19.99 4.01 5.35
CA LYS A 69 -20.64 3.98 6.68
C LYS A 69 -19.57 3.82 7.77
N PRO A 70 -19.85 4.17 9.05
CA PRO A 70 -18.84 3.97 10.08
C PRO A 70 -18.33 2.55 9.96
N SER A 71 -17.01 2.42 9.80
CA SER A 71 -16.31 1.16 9.97
C SER A 71 -16.83 0.48 11.22
N ASP A 72 -16.80 -0.85 11.20
CA ASP A 72 -17.01 -1.73 12.34
C ASP A 72 -16.48 -1.12 13.64
N ASP A 73 -17.18 -1.38 14.73
CA ASP A 73 -16.85 -0.90 16.08
C ASP A 73 -15.32 -0.89 16.25
N PRO A 74 -14.67 0.28 16.41
CA PRO A 74 -13.22 0.38 16.58
C PRO A 74 -12.67 -0.54 17.68
N LYS A 75 -13.49 -0.84 18.70
CA LYS A 75 -13.16 -1.82 19.73
C LYS A 75 -13.24 -3.26 19.22
N ALA A 76 -14.20 -3.59 18.35
CA ALA A 76 -14.23 -4.87 17.65
C ALA A 76 -12.99 -5.04 16.76
N ALA A 77 -12.67 -4.08 15.90
CA ALA A 77 -11.48 -4.14 15.05
C ALA A 77 -10.18 -4.26 15.85
N ARG A 78 -10.07 -3.55 16.99
CA ARG A 78 -8.95 -3.68 17.92
C ARG A 78 -8.88 -5.09 18.50
N ARG A 79 -10.01 -5.62 19.01
CA ARG A 79 -10.09 -6.99 19.55
C ARG A 79 -9.69 -8.04 18.52
N ASP A 80 -10.13 -7.89 17.28
CA ASP A 80 -9.79 -8.83 16.20
C ASP A 80 -8.29 -8.82 15.90
N LEU A 81 -7.66 -7.64 15.89
CA LEU A 81 -6.21 -7.53 15.67
C LEU A 81 -5.38 -8.02 16.87
N ASP A 82 -5.83 -7.75 18.10
CA ASP A 82 -5.19 -8.31 19.30
C ASP A 82 -5.32 -9.84 19.33
N ALA A 83 -6.50 -10.38 18.96
CA ALA A 83 -6.72 -11.83 18.86
C ALA A 83 -5.85 -12.46 17.76
N LEU A 84 -5.73 -11.82 16.60
CA LEU A 84 -4.83 -12.27 15.53
C LEU A 84 -3.37 -12.28 15.98
N ALA A 85 -2.91 -11.21 16.64
CA ALA A 85 -1.54 -11.15 17.17
C ALA A 85 -1.27 -12.26 18.20
N ALA A 86 -2.22 -12.53 19.08
CA ALA A 86 -2.12 -13.63 20.06
C ALA A 86 -2.07 -15.01 19.37
N LEU A 87 -2.94 -15.24 18.37
CA LEU A 87 -2.94 -16.48 17.58
C LEU A 87 -1.61 -16.70 16.86
N LEU A 88 -1.07 -15.66 16.22
CA LEU A 88 0.21 -15.74 15.52
C LEU A 88 1.38 -15.96 16.47
N THR A 89 1.35 -15.34 17.66
CA THR A 89 2.35 -15.58 18.72
C THR A 89 2.32 -17.04 19.16
N GLY A 90 1.14 -17.56 19.50
CA GLY A 90 1.00 -18.97 19.89
C GLY A 90 1.37 -19.94 18.77
N ALA A 91 1.13 -19.60 17.51
CA ALA A 91 1.56 -20.41 16.36
C ALA A 91 3.09 -20.47 16.25
N VAL A 92 3.77 -19.33 16.34
CA VAL A 92 5.25 -19.26 16.31
C VAL A 92 5.86 -20.04 17.47
N GLU A 93 5.35 -19.85 18.69
CA GLU A 93 5.84 -20.57 19.89
C GLU A 93 5.64 -22.08 19.75
N ARG A 94 4.46 -22.52 19.28
CA ARG A 94 4.19 -23.95 19.04
C ARG A 94 5.10 -24.54 17.98
N LEU A 95 5.37 -23.82 16.89
CA LEU A 95 6.32 -24.27 15.86
C LEU A 95 7.73 -24.44 16.43
N SER A 96 8.18 -23.55 17.32
CA SER A 96 9.49 -23.64 17.96
C SER A 96 9.62 -24.72 19.04
N THR A 97 8.51 -25.27 19.52
CA THR A 97 8.46 -26.26 20.61
C THR A 97 8.00 -27.64 20.14
N LEU A 98 7.87 -27.84 18.82
CA LEU A 98 7.59 -29.16 18.26
C LEU A 98 8.68 -30.15 18.69
N SER A 99 8.27 -31.39 18.95
CA SER A 99 9.25 -32.46 19.10
C SER A 99 10.02 -32.64 17.78
N PRO A 100 11.29 -33.07 17.81
CA PRO A 100 12.08 -33.27 16.60
C PRO A 100 11.37 -34.14 15.54
N MET A 101 10.64 -35.16 15.99
CA MET A 101 9.87 -36.04 15.11
C MET A 101 8.69 -35.31 14.45
N ALA A 102 7.92 -34.51 15.21
CA ALA A 102 6.80 -33.75 14.66
C ALA A 102 7.27 -32.65 13.70
N GLU A 103 8.35 -31.95 14.07
CA GLU A 103 9.01 -30.96 13.23
C GLU A 103 9.47 -31.56 11.90
N GLN A 104 10.20 -32.68 11.94
CA GLN A 104 10.65 -33.38 10.73
C GLN A 104 9.48 -33.78 9.84
N ARG A 105 8.39 -34.31 10.43
CA ARG A 105 7.19 -34.73 9.68
C ARG A 105 6.46 -33.56 9.05
N LEU A 106 6.32 -32.44 9.77
CA LEU A 106 5.71 -31.22 9.25
C LEU A 106 6.50 -30.69 8.05
N TRP A 107 7.83 -30.57 8.19
CA TRP A 107 8.68 -29.98 7.16
C TRP A 107 9.10 -30.94 6.04
N GLN A 108 8.70 -32.22 6.11
CA GLN A 108 8.83 -33.12 4.97
C GLN A 108 8.11 -32.58 3.73
N ALA A 109 7.00 -31.85 3.92
CA ALA A 109 6.29 -31.19 2.84
C ALA A 109 7.15 -30.13 2.12
N ASP A 110 8.06 -29.46 2.82
CA ASP A 110 8.96 -28.45 2.22
C ASP A 110 9.99 -29.10 1.28
N ALA A 111 10.56 -30.22 1.68
CA ALA A 111 11.44 -31.00 0.80
C ALA A 111 10.72 -31.47 -0.47
N ILE A 112 9.45 -31.90 -0.34
CA ILE A 112 8.62 -32.28 -1.49
C ILE A 112 8.27 -31.05 -2.34
N ALA A 113 7.98 -29.91 -1.71
CA ALA A 113 7.70 -28.65 -2.39
C ALA A 113 8.90 -28.16 -3.23
N SER A 114 10.12 -28.33 -2.74
CA SER A 114 11.36 -28.03 -3.47
C SER A 114 11.50 -28.89 -4.74
N MET A 115 11.20 -30.19 -4.65
CA MET A 115 11.15 -31.06 -5.84
C MET A 115 10.03 -30.68 -6.81
N ASP A 116 8.85 -30.31 -6.29
CA ASP A 116 7.74 -29.85 -7.12
C ASP A 116 8.09 -28.53 -7.84
N ALA A 117 8.78 -27.61 -7.17
CA ALA A 117 9.16 -26.32 -7.75
C ALA A 117 10.01 -26.50 -9.02
N THR A 118 10.94 -27.45 -8.98
CA THR A 118 11.86 -27.78 -10.09
C THR A 118 11.26 -28.62 -11.20
N SER A 119 10.23 -29.42 -10.90
CA SER A 119 9.69 -30.40 -11.85
C SER A 119 8.35 -29.99 -12.47
N ARG A 120 7.55 -29.16 -11.80
CA ARG A 120 6.18 -28.84 -12.24
C ARG A 120 6.11 -27.54 -13.02
N GLN A 121 5.54 -27.58 -14.22
CA GLN A 121 5.37 -26.36 -15.05
C GLN A 121 4.18 -25.48 -14.65
N ASP A 122 3.26 -25.97 -13.82
CA ASP A 122 2.00 -25.29 -13.43
C ASP A 122 2.20 -24.09 -12.48
N GLY A 123 3.44 -23.82 -12.05
CA GLY A 123 3.76 -22.68 -11.20
C GLY A 123 3.22 -22.82 -9.77
N ARG A 124 2.80 -24.02 -9.36
CA ARG A 124 2.38 -24.30 -7.98
C ARG A 124 2.87 -25.66 -7.52
N THR A 125 3.25 -25.75 -6.26
CA THR A 125 3.53 -27.04 -5.61
C THR A 125 2.22 -27.77 -5.30
N ARG A 126 2.28 -29.07 -4.99
CA ARG A 126 1.08 -29.81 -4.55
C ARG A 126 0.48 -29.34 -3.23
N PHE A 127 1.23 -28.57 -2.43
CA PHE A 127 0.74 -27.98 -1.18
C PHE A 127 0.25 -26.54 -1.37
N GLY A 128 0.18 -26.05 -2.60
CA GLY A 128 -0.41 -24.76 -2.95
C GLY A 128 0.54 -23.57 -2.89
N GLN A 129 1.84 -23.75 -2.60
CA GLN A 129 2.81 -22.66 -2.73
C GLN A 129 2.92 -22.23 -4.20
N THR A 130 2.97 -20.93 -4.45
CA THR A 130 3.23 -20.38 -5.78
C THR A 130 4.73 -20.40 -6.06
N VAL A 131 5.12 -20.94 -7.21
CA VAL A 131 6.50 -21.01 -7.69
C VAL A 131 6.74 -19.90 -8.70
N ARG A 132 7.63 -18.98 -8.37
CA ARG A 132 8.02 -17.86 -9.25
C ARG A 132 9.34 -18.20 -9.95
N ARG A 133 9.35 -18.10 -11.27
CA ARG A 133 10.57 -18.31 -12.08
C ARG A 133 11.12 -16.97 -12.52
N LEU A 134 12.37 -16.71 -12.17
CA LEU A 134 13.12 -15.54 -12.59
C LEU A 134 14.17 -15.96 -13.61
N GLU A 135 14.04 -15.47 -14.84
CA GLU A 135 15.04 -15.70 -15.87
C GLU A 135 16.37 -15.01 -15.50
N ARG A 136 17.48 -15.76 -15.59
CA ARG A 136 18.85 -15.29 -15.35
C ARG A 136 19.71 -15.30 -16.62
N GLY A 137 19.12 -15.68 -17.75
CA GLY A 137 19.75 -15.77 -19.07
C GLY A 137 19.19 -16.93 -19.88
N PRO A 138 19.75 -17.19 -21.08
CA PRO A 138 19.25 -18.24 -21.96
C PRO A 138 19.21 -19.59 -21.24
N ASN A 139 18.01 -20.16 -21.13
CA ASN A 139 17.75 -21.44 -20.46
C ASN A 139 18.19 -21.53 -18.99
N ARG A 140 18.36 -20.40 -18.29
CA ARG A 140 18.69 -20.35 -16.87
C ARG A 140 17.60 -19.65 -16.08
N TRP A 141 17.05 -20.35 -15.10
CA TRP A 141 15.97 -19.86 -14.27
C TRP A 141 16.36 -20.01 -12.80
N THR A 142 16.00 -19.03 -11.98
CA THR A 142 15.95 -19.17 -10.53
C THR A 142 14.49 -19.38 -10.14
N GLU A 143 14.22 -20.45 -9.42
CA GLU A 143 12.89 -20.71 -8.90
C GLU A 143 12.81 -20.24 -7.46
N LEU A 144 11.72 -19.55 -7.13
CA LEU A 144 11.45 -19.00 -5.80
C LEU A 144 10.11 -19.54 -5.32
N TRP A 145 10.09 -20.05 -4.11
CA TRP A 145 8.88 -20.45 -3.39
C TRP A 145 9.01 -20.04 -1.91
N LEU A 146 7.92 -20.14 -1.15
CA LEU A 146 7.98 -19.94 0.29
C LEU A 146 8.35 -21.26 0.95
N GLY A 147 9.60 -21.40 1.36
CA GLY A 147 10.10 -22.55 2.09
C GLY A 147 9.84 -22.42 3.60
N ARG A 148 10.42 -23.34 4.38
CA ARG A 148 10.28 -23.36 5.84
C ARG A 148 10.63 -22.01 6.49
N GLU A 149 11.77 -21.42 6.12
CA GLU A 149 12.27 -20.20 6.74
C GLU A 149 11.38 -19.02 6.40
N GLU A 150 10.99 -18.87 5.14
CA GLU A 150 10.12 -17.78 4.68
C GLU A 150 8.71 -17.88 5.25
N LEU A 151 8.17 -19.09 5.42
CA LEU A 151 6.87 -19.29 6.07
C LEU A 151 6.93 -18.88 7.55
N THR A 152 8.02 -19.23 8.23
CA THR A 152 8.24 -18.83 9.64
C THR A 152 8.39 -17.32 9.77
N GLU A 153 9.20 -16.70 8.89
CA GLU A 153 9.35 -15.25 8.83
C GLU A 153 8.02 -14.55 8.54
N ALA A 154 7.23 -15.07 7.59
CA ALA A 154 5.94 -14.50 7.25
C ALA A 154 4.99 -14.46 8.45
N LEU A 155 4.96 -15.50 9.29
CA LEU A 155 4.17 -15.50 10.53
C LEU A 155 4.64 -14.41 11.51
N MET A 156 5.95 -14.24 11.69
CA MET A 156 6.51 -13.17 12.53
C MET A 156 6.18 -11.78 11.99
N VAL A 157 6.30 -11.58 10.67
CA VAL A 157 5.96 -10.30 10.02
C VAL A 157 4.47 -9.99 10.19
N LEU A 158 3.59 -10.96 9.99
CA LEU A 158 2.15 -10.79 10.20
C LEU A 158 1.81 -10.48 11.66
N LYS A 159 2.49 -11.12 12.61
CA LYS A 159 2.35 -10.82 14.04
C LYS A 159 2.70 -9.35 14.30
N ASN A 160 3.88 -8.91 13.84
CA ASN A 160 4.34 -7.54 14.02
C ASN A 160 3.40 -6.52 13.35
N TYR A 161 2.81 -6.87 12.20
CA TYR A 161 1.80 -6.05 11.54
C TYR A 161 0.52 -5.94 12.36
N ALA A 162 0.03 -7.05 12.91
CA ALA A 162 -1.17 -7.08 13.75
C ALA A 162 -0.95 -6.24 15.03
N GLU A 163 0.15 -6.43 15.74
CA GLU A 163 0.49 -5.67 16.95
C GLU A 163 0.62 -4.17 16.65
N ARG A 164 1.32 -3.81 15.57
CA ARG A 164 1.49 -2.41 15.16
C ARG A 164 0.18 -1.78 14.72
N ALA A 165 -0.68 -2.54 14.04
CA ALA A 165 -2.00 -2.07 13.61
C ALA A 165 -2.91 -1.87 14.83
N ALA A 166 -2.91 -2.82 15.77
CA ALA A 166 -3.63 -2.74 17.03
C ALA A 166 -3.22 -1.47 17.79
N GLY A 167 -1.92 -1.23 17.97
CA GLY A 167 -1.37 -0.05 18.67
C GLY A 167 -1.74 1.30 18.06
N ARG A 168 -2.25 1.34 16.83
CA ARG A 168 -2.71 2.59 16.20
C ARG A 168 -4.15 2.91 16.64
N PRO A 169 -4.46 4.18 16.92
CA PRO A 169 -5.83 4.58 17.20
C PRO A 169 -6.73 4.32 15.98
N PHE A 170 -7.75 3.47 16.15
CA PHE A 170 -8.73 3.10 15.12
C PHE A 170 -9.72 4.23 14.77
N ALA A 171 -9.97 5.11 15.72
CA ALA A 171 -10.83 6.26 15.53
C ALA A 171 -10.04 7.56 15.78
N PRO A 172 -10.32 8.65 15.05
CA PRO A 172 -10.01 9.97 15.56
C PRO A 172 -10.73 10.15 16.92
N GLY A 173 -10.18 10.98 17.80
CA GLY A 173 -10.82 11.30 19.08
C GLY A 173 -12.30 11.66 18.93
N LYS A 174 -13.11 11.36 19.96
CA LYS A 174 -14.57 11.57 19.99
C LYS A 174 -14.96 12.93 19.36
N GLY A 175 -15.97 12.92 18.49
CA GLY A 175 -16.62 14.12 17.94
C GLY A 175 -16.14 14.59 16.57
N ARG A 176 -15.24 13.86 15.90
CA ARG A 176 -14.65 14.34 14.64
C ARG A 176 -15.43 13.88 13.39
N PRO A 177 -15.80 14.79 12.46
CA PRO A 177 -16.48 14.43 11.22
C PRO A 177 -15.64 13.48 10.36
N ARG A 178 -16.25 12.48 9.71
CA ARG A 178 -15.53 11.52 8.84
C ARG A 178 -14.93 12.13 7.59
N ALA A 179 -15.54 13.20 7.08
CA ALA A 179 -15.00 13.97 5.96
C ALA A 179 -13.55 14.41 6.28
N ASP A 180 -13.26 14.74 7.54
CA ASP A 180 -11.91 15.06 7.99
C ASP A 180 -10.96 13.87 7.88
N ASN A 181 -11.41 12.64 8.08
CA ASN A 181 -10.57 11.43 8.00
C ASN A 181 -10.25 11.07 6.56
N ALA A 182 -11.25 11.12 5.66
CA ALA A 182 -11.03 10.89 4.24
C ALA A 182 -10.00 11.89 3.71
N LEU A 183 -10.19 13.18 4.04
CA LEU A 183 -9.26 14.26 3.70
C LEU A 183 -7.87 14.04 4.32
N GLN A 184 -7.79 13.72 5.61
CA GLN A 184 -6.52 13.48 6.28
C GLN A 184 -5.75 12.30 5.66
N ASN A 185 -6.44 11.22 5.30
CA ASN A 185 -5.83 10.06 4.64
C ASN A 185 -5.33 10.42 3.24
N TRP A 186 -6.09 11.20 2.47
CA TRP A 186 -5.67 11.67 1.17
C TRP A 186 -4.41 12.56 1.27
N VAL A 187 -4.40 13.52 2.20
CA VAL A 187 -3.26 14.38 2.46
C VAL A 187 -2.03 13.60 2.94
N GLU A 188 -2.21 12.56 3.77
CA GLU A 188 -1.11 11.69 4.20
C GLU A 188 -0.52 10.91 3.01
N ASN A 189 -1.35 10.41 2.10
CA ASN A 189 -0.85 9.77 0.87
C ASN A 189 -0.11 10.77 -0.02
N ALA A 190 -0.64 11.99 -0.17
CA ALA A 190 0.03 13.05 -0.92
C ALA A 190 1.38 13.42 -0.30
N ARG A 191 1.46 13.47 1.03
CA ARG A 191 2.72 13.66 1.77
C ARG A 191 3.71 12.55 1.47
N LEU A 192 3.30 11.28 1.59
CA LEU A 192 4.18 10.14 1.34
C LEU A 192 4.70 10.12 -0.11
N TYR A 193 3.84 10.43 -1.08
CA TYR A 193 4.25 10.59 -2.47
C TYR A 193 5.31 11.70 -2.59
N TRP A 194 5.01 12.89 -2.05
CA TRP A 194 5.92 14.04 -2.09
C TRP A 194 7.29 13.76 -1.46
N THR A 195 7.33 13.12 -0.28
CA THR A 195 8.59 12.88 0.43
C THR A 195 9.35 11.67 -0.10
N ASN A 196 8.65 10.57 -0.38
CA ASN A 196 9.31 9.29 -0.66
C ASN A 196 9.52 9.05 -2.15
N VAL A 197 8.63 9.58 -3.00
CA VAL A 197 8.70 9.40 -4.46
C VAL A 197 9.42 10.59 -5.10
N LEU A 198 9.07 11.82 -4.71
CA LEU A 198 9.74 13.01 -5.25
C LEU A 198 11.02 13.38 -4.49
N GLY A 199 11.26 12.81 -3.30
CA GLY A 199 12.44 13.12 -2.49
C GLY A 199 12.43 14.55 -1.92
N ARG A 200 11.28 15.22 -1.86
CA ARG A 200 11.17 16.64 -1.50
C ARG A 200 10.69 16.83 -0.06
N PRO A 201 11.16 17.86 0.65
CA PRO A 201 10.65 18.17 1.97
C PRO A 201 9.17 18.57 1.89
N PHE A 202 8.36 18.04 2.81
CA PHE A 202 6.95 18.38 2.90
C PHE A 202 6.74 19.58 3.83
N THR A 203 6.72 20.78 3.25
CA THR A 203 6.52 22.03 3.97
C THR A 203 5.07 22.49 3.86
N PHE A 204 4.55 23.06 4.94
CA PHE A 204 3.23 23.68 4.96
C PHE A 204 3.39 25.17 5.25
N ASP A 205 2.91 25.98 4.32
CA ASP A 205 2.76 27.43 4.48
C ASP A 205 1.48 27.89 3.76
N TRP A 206 0.75 28.82 4.38
CA TRP A 206 -0.59 29.22 3.97
C TRP A 206 -0.84 30.69 4.31
N GLN A 207 -1.27 31.49 3.33
CA GLN A 207 -1.54 32.92 3.50
C GLN A 207 -2.97 33.23 3.06
N GLY A 208 -3.82 33.59 4.03
CA GLY A 208 -5.25 33.79 3.77
C GLY A 208 -5.92 32.50 3.29
N SER A 209 -6.50 32.53 2.09
CA SER A 209 -7.11 31.35 1.44
C SER A 209 -6.14 30.57 0.55
N GLU A 210 -4.93 31.06 0.31
CA GLU A 210 -4.03 30.52 -0.70
C GLU A 210 -2.85 29.74 -0.10
N PRO A 211 -2.52 28.55 -0.64
CA PRO A 211 -1.33 27.80 -0.26
C PRO A 211 -0.05 28.46 -0.80
N VAL A 212 0.92 28.70 0.07
CA VAL A 212 2.19 29.34 -0.31
C VAL A 212 3.25 28.29 -0.63
N SER A 213 3.36 27.23 0.16
CA SER A 213 4.40 26.22 -0.06
C SER A 213 4.13 25.35 -1.31
N PRO A 214 5.17 24.85 -2.01
CA PRO A 214 4.99 23.98 -3.17
C PRO A 214 4.14 22.73 -2.86
N ALA A 215 4.38 22.08 -1.71
CA ALA A 215 3.62 20.90 -1.31
C ALA A 215 2.14 21.21 -1.00
N ALA A 216 1.85 22.38 -0.40
CA ALA A 216 0.48 22.81 -0.14
C ALA A 216 -0.25 23.14 -1.44
N ARG A 217 0.39 23.84 -2.39
CA ARG A 217 -0.18 24.10 -3.72
C ARG A 217 -0.49 22.80 -4.45
N PHE A 218 0.44 21.85 -4.40
CA PHE A 218 0.28 20.54 -5.03
C PHE A 218 -0.94 19.82 -4.49
N CYS A 219 -1.08 19.77 -3.16
CA CYS A 219 -2.23 19.14 -2.53
C CYS A 219 -3.54 19.88 -2.85
N HIS A 220 -3.53 21.21 -2.86
CA HIS A 220 -4.70 22.02 -3.16
C HIS A 220 -5.19 21.81 -4.59
N GLU A 221 -4.31 21.91 -5.58
CA GLU A 221 -4.66 21.78 -7.00
C GLU A 221 -5.23 20.39 -7.32
N LEU A 222 -4.58 19.34 -6.79
CA LEU A 222 -5.02 17.96 -7.00
C LEU A 222 -6.34 17.63 -6.29
N LEU A 223 -6.54 18.17 -5.09
CA LEU A 223 -7.78 17.95 -4.34
C LEU A 223 -8.93 18.77 -4.92
N ALA A 224 -8.70 20.00 -5.37
CA ALA A 224 -9.73 20.82 -6.01
C ALA A 224 -10.29 20.14 -7.28
N ARG A 225 -9.46 19.38 -8.00
CA ARG A 225 -9.90 18.53 -9.11
C ARG A 225 -10.76 17.34 -8.66
N LEU A 226 -10.46 16.75 -7.50
CA LEU A 226 -11.16 15.58 -6.96
C LEU A 226 -12.48 15.93 -6.28
N ASP A 227 -12.48 16.97 -5.45
CA ASP A 227 -13.59 17.40 -4.62
C ASP A 227 -13.48 18.89 -4.33
N SER A 228 -14.06 19.70 -5.21
CA SER A 228 -14.13 21.15 -5.06
C SER A 228 -14.97 21.61 -3.86
N GLY A 229 -15.72 20.69 -3.22
CA GLY A 229 -16.49 20.96 -2.01
C GLY A 229 -15.67 21.00 -0.73
N VAL A 230 -14.37 20.65 -0.75
CA VAL A 230 -13.52 20.73 0.45
C VAL A 230 -13.14 22.18 0.74
N PRO A 231 -13.49 22.74 1.92
CA PRO A 231 -13.09 24.10 2.25
C PRO A 231 -11.55 24.23 2.39
N PRO A 232 -10.95 25.34 1.92
CA PRO A 232 -9.50 25.58 2.05
C PRO A 232 -8.98 25.44 3.49
N ALA A 233 -9.74 25.91 4.48
CA ALA A 233 -9.39 25.78 5.90
C ALA A 233 -9.32 24.33 6.38
N ALA A 234 -10.17 23.44 5.85
CA ALA A 234 -10.14 22.02 6.17
C ALA A 234 -8.87 21.35 5.61
N LEU A 235 -8.52 21.66 4.36
CA LEU A 235 -7.27 21.19 3.75
C LEU A 235 -6.05 21.72 4.50
N ALA A 236 -6.00 23.01 4.81
CA ALA A 236 -4.91 23.61 5.57
C ALA A 236 -4.69 22.92 6.92
N THR A 237 -5.78 22.61 7.62
CA THR A 237 -5.74 21.86 8.88
C THR A 237 -5.19 20.45 8.70
N ALA A 238 -5.59 19.74 7.64
CA ALA A 238 -5.09 18.41 7.34
C ALA A 238 -3.60 18.39 6.99
N LEU A 239 -3.14 19.37 6.20
CA LEU A 239 -1.72 19.55 5.82
C LEU A 239 -0.84 19.84 7.02
N ARG A 240 -1.26 20.77 7.90
CA ARG A 240 -0.56 21.09 9.14
C ARG A 240 -0.34 19.84 10.01
N ARG A 241 -1.35 18.97 10.11
CA ARG A 241 -1.22 17.70 10.85
C ARG A 241 -0.24 16.73 10.19
N ALA A 242 -0.28 16.62 8.87
CA ALA A 242 0.62 15.76 8.12
C ALA A 242 2.09 16.23 8.27
N GLN A 243 2.34 17.54 8.26
CA GLN A 243 3.68 18.11 8.53
C GLN A 243 4.18 17.83 9.96
N ARG A 244 3.33 17.87 10.99
CA ARG A 244 3.76 17.55 12.36
C ARG A 244 4.27 16.12 12.52
N ARG A 245 3.84 15.20 11.64
CA ARG A 245 4.29 13.80 11.68
C ARG A 245 5.69 13.60 11.12
N THR A 246 6.19 14.46 10.25
CA THR A 246 7.57 14.37 9.74
C THR A 246 8.61 14.79 10.77
N GLY A 247 8.23 15.58 11.78
CA GLY A 247 9.14 16.05 12.83
C GLY A 247 9.37 15.08 13.99
N LYS A 248 8.50 14.07 14.17
CA LYS A 248 8.75 13.00 15.15
C LYS A 248 9.70 12.00 14.52
N LYS A 249 11.00 12.14 14.80
CA LYS A 249 11.94 11.03 14.59
C LYS A 249 11.41 9.82 15.35
N CYS A 250 11.27 8.69 14.67
CA CYS A 250 11.07 7.41 15.35
C CYS A 250 12.39 7.10 16.04
N GLU A 251 12.50 7.48 17.31
CA GLU A 251 13.48 6.92 18.24
C GLU A 251 13.08 5.49 18.63
#